data_AF-A0A386ZCH8-F1
#
_entry.id   AF-A0A386ZCH8-F1
#
_cell.length_a   1.000
_cell.length_b   1.000
_cell.length_c   1.000
_cell.angle_alpha   90.00
_cell.angle_beta   90.00
_cell.angle_gamma   90.00
#
_symmetry.space_group_name_H-M   'P 1'
#
loop_
_entity.id
_entity.type
_entity.pdbx_description
1 polymer ?
#
loop_
_entity_poly.entity_id
_entity_poly.type
_entity_poly.pdbx_seq_one_letter_code
_entity_poly.pdbx_strand_id
1 'polypeptide(L)'
;MADEEVLRAAELDLAGVDDLASSLETAVAEVEPSSTGPVVRVLKGNPTDLELAALVAVIAAASANGAAAPADNRPADHWGRPTLLHRGSSPFSPYAFPALSHLRD
;
A
#
# COMPACT_ATOMS: atom_id res chain seq x y z
N MET A 1 39.82 24.09 -27.61
CA MET A 1 38.41 24.42 -27.28
C MET A 1 37.62 23.21 -26.82
N ALA A 2 37.83 21.99 -27.34
CA ALA A 2 37.11 20.79 -26.89
C ALA A 2 37.40 20.37 -25.44
N ASP A 3 38.64 20.51 -24.96
CA ASP A 3 39.01 20.06 -23.60
C ASP A 3 38.30 20.84 -22.47
N GLU A 4 38.01 22.13 -22.69
CA GLU A 4 37.32 22.99 -21.72
C GLU A 4 35.84 22.57 -21.57
N GLU A 5 35.20 22.17 -22.66
CA GLU A 5 33.80 21.73 -22.67
C GLU A 5 33.64 20.37 -21.98
N VAL A 6 34.62 19.47 -22.13
CA VAL A 6 34.64 18.17 -21.44
C VAL A 6 34.82 18.36 -19.92
N LEU A 7 35.69 19.29 -19.51
CA LEU A 7 35.87 19.63 -18.09
C LEU A 7 34.63 20.28 -17.49
N ARG A 8 33.99 21.22 -18.22
CA ARG A 8 32.71 21.82 -17.81
C ARG A 8 31.56 20.82 -17.68
N ALA A 9 31.50 19.83 -18.58
CA ALA A 9 30.50 18.77 -18.50
C ALA A 9 30.70 17.87 -17.27
N ALA A 10 31.95 17.54 -16.95
CA ALA A 10 32.29 16.75 -15.76
C ALA A 10 32.01 17.50 -14.44
N GLU A 11 32.26 18.82 -14.38
CA GLU A 11 31.94 19.63 -13.21
C GLU A 11 30.43 19.74 -12.95
N LEU A 12 29.62 19.84 -14.01
CA LEU A 12 28.16 19.93 -13.90
C LEU A 12 27.54 18.62 -13.41
N ASP A 13 28.08 17.48 -13.84
CA ASP A 13 27.67 16.15 -13.38
C ASP A 13 27.99 15.97 -11.88
N LEU A 14 29.17 16.43 -11.44
CA LEU A 14 29.57 16.38 -10.03
C LEU A 14 28.69 17.26 -9.12
N ALA A 15 28.30 18.46 -9.59
CA ALA A 15 27.46 19.38 -8.83
C ALA A 15 26.03 18.85 -8.59
N GLY A 16 25.49 18.07 -9.52
CA GLY A 16 24.17 17.44 -9.36
C GLY A 16 24.14 16.29 -8.36
N VAL A 17 25.30 15.66 -8.08
CA VAL A 17 25.42 14.54 -7.15
C VAL A 17 25.23 15.00 -5.70
N ASP A 18 25.72 16.19 -5.34
CA ASP A 18 25.58 16.75 -3.99
C ASP A 18 24.12 17.12 -3.67
N ASP A 19 23.39 17.69 -4.63
CA ASP A 19 21.95 18.01 -4.48
C ASP A 19 21.10 16.73 -4.38
N LEU A 20 21.43 15.71 -5.16
CA LEU A 20 20.79 14.39 -5.08
C LEU A 20 21.11 13.71 -3.74
N ALA A 21 22.36 13.80 -3.26
CA ALA A 21 22.78 13.27 -1.97
C ALA A 21 22.06 13.97 -0.80
N SER A 22 21.91 15.30 -0.85
CA SER A 22 21.18 16.06 0.17
C SER A 22 19.69 15.73 0.19
N SER A 23 19.09 15.51 -0.99
CA SER A 23 17.71 15.07 -1.13
C SER A 23 17.50 13.64 -0.59
N LEU A 24 18.45 12.74 -0.81
CA LEU A 24 18.43 11.39 -0.20
C LEU A 24 18.59 11.45 1.32
N GLU A 25 19.51 12.26 1.85
CA GLU A 25 19.76 12.38 3.29
C GLU A 25 18.51 12.90 4.02
N THR A 26 17.82 13.88 3.43
CA THR A 26 16.57 14.42 3.98
C THR A 26 15.44 13.38 3.97
N ALA A 27 15.35 12.55 2.92
CA ALA A 27 14.38 11.46 2.84
C ALA A 27 14.66 10.32 3.82
N VAL A 28 15.92 10.11 4.20
CA VAL A 28 16.32 9.11 5.21
C VAL A 28 16.06 9.62 6.64
N ALA A 29 16.22 10.93 6.89
CA ALA A 29 16.06 11.53 8.22
C ALA A 29 14.60 11.59 8.73
N GLU A 30 13.59 11.51 7.85
CA GLU A 30 12.17 11.53 8.24
C GLU A 30 11.60 10.14 8.58
N VAL A 31 12.40 9.08 8.42
CA VAL A 31 12.03 7.71 8.79
C VAL A 31 12.44 7.45 10.24
N GLU A 32 11.60 7.83 11.19
CA GLU A 32 11.71 7.39 12.59
C GLU A 32 11.84 5.85 12.63
N PRO A 33 12.93 5.28 13.19
CA PRO A 33 13.22 3.85 13.12
C PRO A 33 12.37 3.09 14.14
N SER A 34 11.08 2.94 13.85
CA SER A 34 10.14 2.15 14.65
C SER A 34 10.14 0.67 14.24
N SER A 35 11.32 0.09 13.98
CA SER A 35 11.58 -1.34 14.16
C SER A 35 13.06 -1.61 13.91
N THR A 36 13.75 -2.23 14.85
CA THR A 36 15.16 -2.68 14.75
C THR A 36 15.40 -3.79 13.69
N GLY A 37 14.48 -3.98 12.75
CA GLY A 37 14.52 -5.04 11.73
C GLY A 37 14.26 -4.54 10.31
N PRO A 38 14.59 -5.36 9.30
CA PRO A 38 14.29 -5.04 7.91
C PRO A 38 12.77 -4.98 7.68
N VAL A 39 12.31 -3.94 6.99
CA VAL A 39 10.88 -3.74 6.65
C VAL A 39 10.37 -4.82 5.70
N VAL A 40 11.24 -5.35 4.82
CA VAL A 40 10.93 -6.43 3.87
C VAL A 40 11.99 -7.52 4.00
N ARG A 41 11.56 -8.79 4.05
CA ARG A 41 12.45 -9.96 4.13
C ARG A 41 12.18 -10.93 2.98
N VAL A 42 13.21 -11.26 2.21
CA VAL A 42 13.16 -12.32 1.20
C VAL A 42 13.25 -13.68 1.90
N LEU A 43 12.22 -14.50 1.78
CA LEU A 43 12.18 -15.84 2.38
C LEU A 43 12.69 -16.93 1.43
N LYS A 44 12.55 -16.74 0.13
CA LYS A 44 12.91 -17.72 -0.91
C LYS A 44 13.26 -17.04 -2.22
N GLY A 45 14.15 -17.67 -2.99
CA GLY A 45 14.62 -17.18 -4.29
C GLY A 45 15.91 -16.37 -4.17
N ASN A 46 16.38 -15.86 -5.31
CA ASN A 46 17.52 -14.94 -5.38
C ASN A 46 17.15 -13.80 -6.34
N PRO A 47 16.25 -12.89 -5.92
CA PRO A 47 15.89 -11.75 -6.75
C PRO A 47 17.11 -10.86 -6.96
N THR A 48 17.18 -10.25 -8.13
CA THR A 48 18.18 -9.23 -8.42
C THR A 48 17.81 -7.91 -7.72
N ASP A 49 18.79 -7.04 -7.49
CA ASP A 49 18.57 -5.74 -6.85
C ASP A 49 17.57 -4.87 -7.62
N LEU A 50 17.55 -5.00 -8.95
CA LEU A 50 16.60 -4.29 -9.82
C LEU A 50 15.15 -4.75 -9.58
N GLU A 51 14.94 -6.06 -9.40
CA GLU A 51 13.62 -6.61 -9.10
C GLU A 51 13.16 -6.20 -7.69
N LEU A 52 14.08 -6.14 -6.71
CA LEU A 52 13.77 -5.64 -5.38
C LEU A 52 13.37 -4.16 -5.40
N ALA A 53 14.10 -3.32 -6.14
CA ALA A 53 13.78 -1.90 -6.29
C ALA A 53 12.40 -1.69 -6.92
N ALA A 54 12.08 -2.45 -7.97
CA ALA A 54 10.76 -2.39 -8.61
C ALA A 54 9.62 -2.74 -7.63
N LEU A 55 9.80 -3.80 -6.82
CA LEU A 55 8.81 -4.19 -5.81
C LEU A 55 8.63 -3.13 -4.73
N VAL A 56 9.73 -2.60 -4.19
CA VAL A 56 9.69 -1.55 -3.16
C VAL A 56 9.02 -0.28 -3.70
N ALA A 57 9.30 0.10 -4.94
CA ALA A 57 8.67 1.26 -5.58
C ALA A 57 7.15 1.10 -5.69
N VAL A 58 6.66 -0.09 -6.10
CA VAL A 58 5.22 -0.37 -6.17
C VAL A 58 4.56 -0.34 -4.80
N ILE A 59 5.21 -0.93 -3.78
CA ILE A 59 4.69 -0.94 -2.41
C ILE A 59 4.61 0.48 -1.84
N ALA A 60 5.66 1.30 -2.05
CA ALA A 60 5.70 2.70 -1.62
C ALA A 60 4.65 3.55 -2.34
N ALA A 61 4.45 3.32 -3.65
CA ALA A 61 3.38 3.99 -4.39
C ALA A 61 1.99 3.59 -3.86
N ALA A 62 1.77 2.29 -3.60
CA ALA A 62 0.51 1.80 -3.05
C ALA A 62 0.22 2.35 -1.64
N SER A 63 1.24 2.49 -0.78
CA SER A 63 1.06 3.08 0.55
C SER A 63 0.79 4.58 0.48
N ALA A 64 1.43 5.32 -0.43
CA ALA A 64 1.18 6.73 -0.68
C ALA A 64 -0.23 6.97 -1.24
N ASN A 65 -0.73 6.05 -2.06
CA ASN A 65 -2.09 6.01 -2.57
C ASN A 65 -3.11 5.52 -1.53
N GLY A 66 -2.96 5.91 -0.26
CA GLY A 66 -3.88 5.63 0.85
C GLY A 66 -5.28 6.21 0.67
N ALA A 67 -5.95 5.87 -0.43
CA ALA A 67 -7.36 6.02 -0.60
C ALA A 67 -8.03 5.17 0.47
N ALA A 68 -8.88 5.80 1.26
CA ALA A 68 -9.76 5.12 2.20
C ALA A 68 -10.32 3.87 1.52
N ALA A 69 -10.31 2.74 2.24
CA ALA A 69 -10.84 1.48 1.73
C ALA A 69 -12.16 1.78 1.01
N PRO A 70 -12.34 1.37 -0.27
CA PRO A 70 -13.54 1.69 -1.01
C PRO A 70 -14.73 1.26 -0.15
N ALA A 71 -15.71 2.17 0.01
CA ALA A 71 -16.90 1.87 0.78
C ALA A 71 -17.41 0.49 0.37
N ASP A 72 -17.63 -0.38 1.36
CA ASP A 72 -17.96 -1.77 1.09
C ASP A 72 -19.37 -1.84 0.48
N ASN A 73 -19.41 -1.78 -0.85
CA ASN A 73 -20.63 -1.86 -1.64
C ASN A 73 -21.03 -3.32 -1.92
N ARG A 74 -20.40 -4.29 -1.25
CA ARG A 74 -20.77 -5.70 -1.37
C ARG A 74 -22.09 -5.94 -0.64
N PRO A 75 -22.89 -6.92 -1.08
CA PRO A 75 -24.00 -7.41 -0.28
C PRO A 75 -23.50 -7.82 1.11
N ALA A 76 -24.33 -7.59 2.13
CA ALA A 76 -23.97 -7.92 3.50
C ALA A 76 -23.57 -9.41 3.62
N ASP A 77 -22.40 -9.67 4.20
CA ASP A 77 -21.95 -11.04 4.45
C ASP A 77 -22.79 -11.63 5.59
N HIS A 78 -23.53 -12.68 5.25
CA HIS A 78 -24.40 -13.39 6.18
C HIS A 78 -23.78 -14.71 6.64
N TRP A 79 -22.58 -15.08 6.14
CA TRP A 79 -21.88 -16.28 6.55
C TRP A 79 -21.50 -16.19 8.04
N GLY A 80 -21.73 -17.29 8.77
CA GLY A 80 -21.35 -17.39 10.17
C GLY A 80 -22.23 -16.64 11.19
N ARG A 81 -23.31 -15.95 10.78
CA ARG A 81 -24.22 -15.31 11.75
C ARG A 81 -24.96 -16.38 12.57
N PRO A 82 -24.76 -16.46 13.91
CA PRO A 82 -25.35 -17.53 14.72
C PRO A 82 -26.88 -17.58 14.67
N THR A 83 -27.51 -16.43 14.44
CA THR A 83 -28.98 -16.30 14.27
C THR A 83 -29.51 -16.98 13.02
N LEU A 84 -28.67 -17.21 11.99
CA LEU A 84 -29.03 -17.94 10.78
C LEU A 84 -28.73 -19.45 10.87
N LEU A 85 -28.02 -19.90 11.90
CA LEU A 85 -27.60 -21.31 12.05
C LEU A 85 -28.67 -22.21 12.69
N HIS A 86 -29.56 -21.66 13.52
CA HIS A 86 -30.36 -22.47 14.45
C HIS A 86 -31.88 -22.40 14.31
N ARG A 87 -32.45 -21.53 13.46
CA ARG A 87 -33.88 -21.56 13.11
C ARG A 87 -34.15 -20.67 11.90
N GLY A 88 -34.75 -21.25 10.86
CA GLY A 88 -35.24 -20.51 9.71
C GLY A 88 -36.37 -19.56 10.11
N SER A 89 -36.45 -18.41 9.44
CA SER A 89 -37.56 -17.49 9.66
C SER A 89 -38.89 -18.20 9.37
N SER A 90 -39.90 -17.95 10.21
CA SER A 90 -41.21 -18.57 10.04
C SER A 90 -41.81 -18.13 8.69
N PRO A 91 -42.21 -19.08 7.81
CA PRO A 91 -42.59 -18.78 6.43
C PRO A 91 -43.86 -17.91 6.29
N PHE A 92 -44.58 -17.66 7.39
CA PHE A 92 -45.81 -16.85 7.41
C PHE A 92 -45.76 -15.69 8.42
N SER A 93 -44.57 -15.25 8.82
CA SER A 93 -44.40 -14.09 9.70
C SER A 93 -44.08 -12.82 8.90
N PRO A 94 -44.49 -11.62 9.36
CA PRO A 94 -43.99 -10.35 8.82
C PRO A 94 -42.45 -10.25 8.80
N TYR A 95 -41.78 -11.05 9.62
CA TYR A 95 -40.33 -11.16 9.73
C TYR A 95 -39.73 -12.33 8.95
N ALA A 96 -40.48 -12.92 8.00
CA ALA A 96 -40.01 -14.00 7.11
C ALA A 96 -38.68 -13.67 6.42
N PHE A 97 -38.43 -12.38 6.18
CA PHE A 97 -37.20 -11.87 5.58
C PHE A 97 -36.49 -10.92 6.56
N PRO A 98 -35.70 -11.43 7.52
CA PRO A 98 -35.08 -10.62 8.57
C PRO A 98 -34.10 -9.58 8.03
N ALA A 99 -33.52 -9.82 6.84
CA ALA A 99 -32.64 -8.85 6.17
C ALA A 99 -33.37 -7.65 5.57
N LEU A 100 -34.70 -7.73 5.41
CA LEU A 100 -35.53 -6.69 4.77
C LEU A 100 -36.60 -6.13 5.71
N SER A 101 -36.80 -6.73 6.88
CA SER A 101 -37.87 -6.34 7.80
C SER A 101 -37.67 -4.97 8.42
N HIS A 102 -36.43 -4.47 8.49
CA HIS A 102 -36.13 -3.13 9.00
C HIS A 102 -36.47 -1.99 8.01
N LEU A 103 -36.94 -2.32 6.80
CA LEU A 103 -37.37 -1.37 5.77
C LEU A 103 -38.89 -1.13 5.76
N ARG A 104 -39.62 -1.73 6.71
CA ARG A 104 -41.05 -1.52 6.89
C ARG A 104 -41.25 -0.43 7.95
N ASP A 105 -41.76 0.71 7.52
CA ASP A 105 -42.37 1.75 8.37
C ASP A 105 -43.85 1.42 8.67
#